data_AF-A0A4Y8AJS5-F1
#
_entry.id   AF-A0A4Y8AJS5-F1
#
_cell.length_a   1.000
_cell.length_b   1.000
_cell.length_c   1.000
_cell.angle_alpha   90.00
_cell.angle_beta   90.00
_cell.angle_gamma   90.00
#
_symmetry.space_group_name_H-M   'P 1'
#
loop_
_entity.id
_entity.type
_entity.pdbx_description
1 polymer ?
#
loop_
_entity_poly.entity_id
_entity_poly.type
_entity_poly.pdbx_seq_one_letter_code
_entity_poly.pdbx_strand_id
1 'polypeptide(L)'
;MQLSDIDLTKEYTYADYANWAIEERLEIIKGKIFIMSPAPGSLHQRISQRISNQRQLCTLKITYHRRRCNHARAARLFIKP
;
A
#
# COMPACT_ATOMS: atom_id res chain seq x y z
N MET A 1 10.10 -4.47 24.13
CA MET A 1 10.93 -5.61 23.65
C MET A 1 11.98 -5.01 22.74
N GLN A 2 13.22 -5.50 22.77
CA GLN A 2 14.27 -5.03 21.87
C GLN A 2 14.52 -6.06 20.76
N LEU A 3 15.01 -5.61 19.60
CA LEU A 3 15.33 -6.51 18.49
C LEU A 3 16.36 -7.59 18.87
N SER A 4 17.24 -7.30 19.82
CA SER A 4 18.21 -8.25 20.39
C SER A 4 17.57 -9.46 21.05
N ASP A 5 16.31 -9.36 21.46
CA ASP A 5 15.58 -10.42 22.17
C ASP A 5 15.03 -11.49 21.20
N ILE A 6 15.10 -11.24 19.88
CA ILE A 6 14.60 -12.14 18.87
C ILE A 6 15.73 -12.98 18.27
N ASP A 7 15.57 -14.30 18.30
CA ASP A 7 16.48 -15.26 17.69
C ASP A 7 16.25 -15.36 16.17
N LEU A 8 17.10 -14.70 15.38
CA LEU A 8 17.01 -14.71 13.91
C LEU A 8 17.17 -16.08 13.25
N THR A 9 17.63 -17.11 13.99
CA THR A 9 17.79 -18.48 13.48
C THR A 9 16.51 -19.31 13.55
N LYS A 10 15.55 -18.87 14.38
CA LYS A 10 14.28 -19.56 14.60
C LYS A 10 13.26 -19.21 13.52
N GLU A 11 12.32 -20.13 13.30
CA GLU A 11 11.14 -19.88 12.48
C GLU A 11 10.00 -19.26 13.31
N TYR A 12 9.42 -18.19 12.79
CA TYR A 12 8.32 -17.46 13.41
C TYR A 12 7.08 -17.43 12.54
N THR A 13 5.93 -17.43 13.20
CA THR A 13 4.63 -17.32 12.57
C THR A 13 4.07 -15.91 12.69
N TYR A 14 3.00 -15.63 11.96
CA TYR A 14 2.27 -14.37 12.09
C TYR A 14 1.73 -14.15 13.51
N ALA A 15 1.35 -15.22 14.21
CA ALA A 15 0.86 -15.11 15.59
C ALA A 15 1.96 -14.63 16.55
N ASP A 16 3.21 -15.05 16.34
CA ASP A 16 4.34 -14.57 17.12
C ASP A 16 4.57 -13.08 16.88
N TYR A 17 4.58 -12.66 15.60
CA TYR A 17 4.73 -11.26 15.21
C TYR A 17 3.66 -10.34 15.80
N ALA A 18 2.41 -10.80 15.84
CA ALA A 18 1.29 -10.01 16.35
C ALA A 18 1.43 -9.66 17.85
N ASN A 19 2.22 -10.43 18.60
CA ASN A 19 2.45 -10.21 20.03
C ASN A 19 3.67 -9.32 20.33
N TRP A 20 4.44 -8.93 19.32
CA TRP A 20 5.66 -8.15 19.52
C TRP A 20 5.38 -6.65 19.64
N ALA A 21 5.91 -6.04 20.70
CA ALA A 21 5.95 -4.59 20.89
C ALA A 21 7.38 -4.09 20.67
N ILE A 22 7.73 -3.93 19.39
CA ILE A 22 9.07 -3.56 18.90
C ILE A 22 8.92 -2.28 18.06
N GLU A 23 9.87 -1.36 18.17
CA GLU A 23 9.85 -0.08 17.47
C GLU A 23 10.35 -0.22 16.01
N GLU A 24 11.28 -1.13 15.80
CA GLU A 24 11.84 -1.43 14.49
C GLU A 24 10.89 -2.22 13.59
N ARG A 25 10.98 -1.96 12.29
CA ARG A 25 10.20 -2.67 11.27
C ARG A 25 10.90 -3.96 10.84
N LEU A 26 10.21 -5.08 11.05
CA LEU A 26 10.66 -6.43 10.71
C LEU A 26 9.69 -7.07 9.71
N GLU A 27 10.23 -7.94 8.86
CA GLU A 27 9.45 -8.76 7.93
C GLU A 27 9.71 -10.24 8.20
N ILE A 28 8.66 -11.06 8.19
CA ILE A 28 8.77 -12.52 8.25
C ILE A 28 8.54 -13.06 6.84
N ILE A 29 9.56 -13.66 6.24
CA ILE A 29 9.49 -14.28 4.92
C ILE A 29 9.85 -15.76 5.07
N LYS A 30 8.87 -16.63 4.81
CA LYS A 30 9.00 -18.09 4.98
C LYS A 30 9.50 -18.48 6.39
N GLY A 31 8.95 -17.85 7.41
CA GLY A 31 9.32 -18.09 8.81
C GLY A 31 10.60 -17.38 9.27
N LYS A 32 11.41 -16.82 8.37
CA LYS A 32 12.66 -16.15 8.73
C LYS A 32 12.47 -14.64 8.85
N ILE A 33 13.19 -14.03 9.78
CA ILE A 33 13.13 -12.59 10.05
C ILE A 33 14.12 -11.84 9.17
N PHE A 34 13.64 -10.75 8.58
CA PHE A 34 14.41 -9.79 7.82
C PHE A 34 14.22 -8.39 8.40
N ILE A 35 15.32 -7.68 8.57
CA ILE A 35 15.31 -6.30 9.06
C ILE A 35 15.21 -5.38 7.85
N MET A 36 14.28 -4.41 7.89
CA MET A 36 14.07 -3.43 6.82
C MET A 36 15.12 -2.28 6.82
N SER A 37 16.36 -2.55 7.23
CA SER A 37 17.42 -1.56 7.37
C SER A 37 18.44 -1.66 6.22
N PRO A 38 18.95 -0.53 5.68
CA PRO A 38 18.63 0.85 6.05
C PRO A 38 17.29 1.33 5.47
N ALA A 39 16.76 2.41 6.05
CA ALA A 39 15.54 3.05 5.58
C ALA A 39 15.59 3.34 4.06
N PRO A 40 14.46 3.22 3.34
CA PRO A 40 14.43 3.43 1.89
C PRO A 40 14.88 4.85 1.52
N GLY A 41 15.92 4.94 0.70
CA GLY A 41 16.48 6.23 0.28
C GLY A 41 15.51 7.07 -0.56
N SER A 42 15.85 8.35 -0.74
CA SER A 42 15.02 9.32 -1.47
C SER A 42 14.71 8.90 -2.92
N LEU A 43 15.65 8.20 -3.58
CA LEU A 43 15.45 7.64 -4.92
C LEU A 43 14.38 6.54 -4.92
N HIS A 44 14.43 5.62 -3.95
CA HIS A 44 13.44 4.56 -3.79
C HIS A 44 12.05 5.15 -3.61
N GLN A 45 11.91 6.15 -2.73
CA GLN A 45 10.64 6.85 -2.48
C GLN A 45 10.10 7.52 -3.75
N ARG A 46 10.95 8.20 -4.51
CA ARG A 46 10.57 8.85 -5.77
C ARG A 46 10.02 7.84 -6.78
N ILE A 47 10.64 6.67 -6.90
CA ILE A 47 10.19 5.61 -7.81
C ILE A 47 8.86 5.02 -7.33
N SER A 48 8.73 4.68 -6.04
CA SER A 48 7.49 4.16 -5.46
C SER A 48 6.31 5.12 -5.67
N GLN A 49 6.52 6.43 -5.48
CA GLN A 49 5.51 7.45 -5.72
C GLN A 49 5.10 7.53 -7.19
N ARG A 50 6.07 7.49 -8.12
CA ARG A 50 5.76 7.50 -9.57
C ARG A 50 4.91 6.30 -9.97
N ILE A 51 5.27 5.10 -9.50
CA ILE A 51 4.52 3.86 -9.78
C ILE A 51 3.11 3.94 -9.19
N SER A 52 2.98 4.41 -7.94
CA SER A 52 1.69 4.60 -7.28
C SER A 52 0.78 5.56 -8.06
N ASN A 53 1.34 6.69 -8.50
CA ASN A 53 0.61 7.72 -9.24
C ASN A 53 0.20 7.29 -10.65
N GLN A 54 1.00 6.45 -11.33
CA GLN A 54 0.64 5.89 -12.64
C GLN A 54 -0.67 5.10 -12.57
N ARG A 55 -0.89 4.34 -11.50
CA ARG A 55 -2.16 3.63 -11.26
C ARG A 55 -3.33 4.60 -11.06
N GLN A 56 -3.13 5.69 -10.33
CA GLN A 56 -4.21 6.64 -9.98
C GLN A 56 -4.70 7.47 -11.17
N LEU A 57 -3.82 7.83 -12.11
CA LEU A 57 -4.20 8.61 -13.30
C LEU A 57 -5.23 7.88 -14.18
N CYS A 58 -5.21 6.54 -14.19
CA CYS A 58 -6.20 5.74 -14.91
C CYS A 58 -7.59 5.83 -14.24
N THR A 59 -7.66 5.76 -12.90
CA THR A 59 -8.91 5.91 -12.15
C THR A 59 -9.51 7.31 -12.27
N LEU A 60 -8.68 8.35 -12.26
CA LEU A 60 -9.14 9.73 -12.45
C LEU A 60 -9.69 9.96 -13.88
N LYS A 61 -9.04 9.43 -14.92
CA LYS A 61 -9.58 9.51 -16.28
C LYS A 61 -10.90 8.75 -16.44
N ILE A 62 -11.01 7.55 -15.87
CA ILE A 62 -12.25 6.75 -15.90
C ILE A 62 -13.38 7.44 -15.13
N THR A 63 -13.11 7.98 -13.94
CA THR A 63 -14.11 8.68 -13.14
C THR A 63 -14.52 10.01 -13.77
N TYR A 64 -13.59 10.76 -14.37
CA TYR A 64 -13.88 11.98 -15.13
C TYR A 64 -14.80 11.69 -16.33
N HIS A 65 -14.49 10.67 -17.14
CA HIS A 65 -15.35 10.26 -18.25
C HIS A 65 -16.71 9.72 -17.76
N ARG A 66 -16.75 8.95 -16.67
CA ARG A 66 -18.02 8.48 -16.05
C ARG A 66 -18.87 9.64 -15.51
N ARG A 67 -18.27 10.64 -14.85
CA ARG A 67 -19.00 11.83 -14.37
C ARG A 67 -19.58 12.66 -15.52
N ARG A 68 -18.87 12.78 -16.63
CA ARG A 68 -19.35 13.46 -17.85
C ARG A 68 -20.50 12.69 -18.52
N CYS A 69 -20.42 11.36 -18.61
CA CYS A 69 -21.52 10.53 -19.12
C CYS A 69 -22.75 10.54 -18.20
N ASN A 70 -22.56 10.53 -16.88
CA ASN A 70 -23.66 10.58 -15.92
C ASN A 70 -24.37 11.96 -15.91
N HIS A 71 -23.65 13.07 -16.05
CA HIS A 71 -24.27 14.39 -16.28
C HIS A 71 -25.05 14.43 -17.59
N ALA A 72 -24.50 13.90 -18.69
CA ALA A 72 -25.19 13.82 -19.98
C ALA A 72 -26.43 12.90 -19.94
N ARG A 73 -26.43 11.87 -19.10
CA ARG A 73 -27.58 10.96 -18.90
C ARG A 73 -28.64 11.57 -17.98
N ALA A 74 -28.24 12.28 -16.91
CA ALA A 74 -29.15 13.01 -16.03
C ALA A 74 -29.88 14.14 -16.78
N ALA A 75 -29.20 14.85 -17.67
CA ALA A 75 -29.81 15.89 -18.51
C ALA A 75 -30.83 15.33 -19.53
N ARG A 76 -30.74 14.05 -19.93
CA ARG A 76 -31.72 13.39 -20.81
C ARG A 76 -32.95 12.85 -20.08
N LEU A 77 -32.91 12.68 -18.75
CA LEU A 77 -34.07 12.26 -17.96
C LEU A 77 -34.98 13.44 -17.57
N PHE A 78 -34.51 14.69 -17.71
CA PHE A 78 -35.28 15.90 -17.43
C PHE A 78 -35.97 16.52 -18.67
N ILE A 79 -35.82 15.89 -19.84
CA ILE A 79 -36.55 16.22 -21.07
C ILE A 79 -37.29 14.96 -21.51
N LYS A 80 -38.24 14.52 -20.70
CA LYS A 80 -39.34 13.69 -21.18
C LYS A 80 -40.64 14.45 -20.87
N PRO A 81 -41.58 14.54 -21.82
CA PRO A 81 -42.86 15.20 -21.60
C PRO A 81 -43.63 14.53 -20.46
#